data_AF-A0A8T4MIF5-F1
#
_entry.id   AF-A0A8T4MIF5-F1
#
_cell.length_a   1.000
_cell.length_b   1.000
_cell.length_c   1.000
_cell.angle_alpha   90.00
_cell.angle_beta   90.00
_cell.angle_gamma   90.00
#
_symmetry.space_group_name_H-M   'P 1'
#
loop_
_entity.id
_entity.type
_entity.pdbx_description
1 polymer ?
#
loop_
_entity_poly.entity_id
_entity_poly.type
_entity_poly.pdbx_seq_one_letter_code
_entity_poly.pdbx_strand_id
1 'polypeptide(L)'
;MIACVDSQRDFDIYFEHQEILDLDGKPLEGKLVRVHKPKQQGLMRVSLNDSMKNHNGYGIGIEDKWPWKNSEGEVDIFIGNHFYDILLKEGIVGTRYGHMGSKIHLYNRSFLSFMEEMNVEHLEFYVENRDRLHSSLG
;
A
#
# COMPACT_ATOMS: atom_id res chain seq x y z
N MET A 1 3.80 -6.09 -6.35
CA MET A 1 3.37 -5.02 -5.44
C MET A 1 3.15 -5.62 -4.07
N ILE A 2 3.80 -5.03 -3.07
CA ILE A 2 3.61 -5.37 -1.65
C ILE A 2 3.35 -4.08 -0.88
N ALA A 3 2.47 -4.17 0.10
CA ALA A 3 2.07 -3.04 0.90
C ALA A 3 2.01 -3.43 2.36
N CYS A 4 2.09 -2.43 3.23
CA CYS A 4 1.90 -2.62 4.64
C CYS A 4 0.96 -1.57 5.22
N VAL A 5 0.39 -1.91 6.37
CA VAL A 5 -0.40 -0.98 7.18
C VAL A 5 -0.04 -1.14 8.65
N ASP A 6 0.19 -0.01 9.31
CA ASP A 6 0.56 0.02 10.71
C ASP A 6 -0.67 0.07 11.64
N SER A 7 -0.45 0.35 12.92
CA SER A 7 -1.53 0.49 13.90
C SER A 7 -2.28 1.84 13.83
N GLN A 8 -1.67 2.86 13.23
CA GLN A 8 -2.23 4.19 12.99
C GLN A 8 -2.95 4.29 11.64
N ARG A 9 -2.97 3.18 10.88
CA ARG A 9 -3.49 3.09 9.51
C ARG A 9 -2.64 3.86 8.51
N ASP A 10 -1.36 4.08 8.80
CA ASP A 10 -0.44 4.57 7.80
C ASP A 10 -0.13 3.42 6.83
N PHE A 11 -0.23 3.69 5.53
CA PHE A 11 -0.01 2.75 4.45
C PHE A 11 1.29 3.08 3.71
N ASP A 12 2.14 2.08 3.51
CA ASP A 12 3.27 2.17 2.60
C ASP A 12 3.11 1.10 1.52
N ILE A 13 3.21 1.51 0.25
CA ILE A 13 2.94 0.66 -0.92
C ILE A 13 4.16 0.69 -1.83
N TYR A 14 4.71 -0.49 -2.09
CA TYR A 14 5.94 -0.66 -2.86
C TYR A 14 5.64 -1.35 -4.18
N PHE A 15 6.05 -0.70 -5.28
CA PHE A 15 5.86 -1.17 -6.64
C PHE A 15 7.21 -1.49 -7.28
N GLU A 16 7.26 -2.58 -8.04
CA GLU A 16 8.32 -2.73 -9.04
C GLU A 16 8.20 -1.64 -10.11
N HIS A 17 9.32 -1.27 -10.74
CA HIS A 17 9.28 -0.26 -11.80
C HIS A 17 8.29 -0.61 -12.92
N GLN A 18 8.29 -1.87 -13.35
CA GLN A 18 7.37 -2.35 -14.39
C GLN A 18 5.90 -2.28 -13.95
N GLU A 19 5.62 -2.47 -12.66
CA GLU A 19 4.26 -2.37 -12.13
C GLU A 19 3.74 -0.94 -12.27
N ILE A 20 4.56 0.08 -11.99
CA ILE A 20 4.16 1.47 -12.17
C ILE A 20 3.83 1.75 -13.64
N LEU A 21 4.59 1.23 -14.58
CA LEU A 21 4.27 1.37 -16.02
C LEU A 21 2.94 0.68 -16.37
N ASP A 22 2.66 -0.49 -15.77
CA ASP A 22 1.44 -1.26 -15.99
C ASP A 22 0.17 -0.61 -15.41
N LEU A 23 0.28 0.34 -14.47
CA LEU A 23 -0.86 1.08 -13.90
C LEU A 23 -1.63 1.88 -14.96
N ASP A 24 -0.95 2.32 -16.02
CA ASP A 24 -1.56 3.04 -17.16
C ASP A 24 -2.23 2.07 -18.14
N GLY A 25 -3.15 1.25 -17.63
CA GLY A 25 -3.92 0.34 -18.47
C GLY A 25 -4.75 -0.69 -17.70
N LYS A 26 -4.34 -1.06 -16.49
CA LYS A 26 -5.11 -1.98 -15.64
C LYS A 26 -4.87 -1.71 -14.15
N PRO A 27 -5.84 -2.05 -13.28
CA PRO A 27 -5.58 -2.14 -11.85
C PRO A 27 -4.50 -3.18 -11.54
N LEU A 28 -3.64 -2.88 -10.58
CA LEU A 28 -2.69 -3.82 -10.01
C LEU A 28 -3.23 -4.42 -8.73
N GLU A 29 -2.93 -5.70 -8.51
CA GLU A 29 -3.21 -6.39 -7.26
C GLU A 29 -1.91 -6.73 -6.53
N GLY A 30 -1.94 -6.67 -5.20
CA GLY A 30 -0.78 -6.94 -4.36
C GLY A 30 -1.17 -7.41 -2.97
N LYS A 31 -0.16 -7.79 -2.20
CA LYS A 31 -0.35 -8.23 -0.81
C LYS A 31 -0.31 -7.03 0.12
N LEU A 32 -1.23 -6.97 1.07
CA LEU A 32 -1.20 -6.00 2.16
C LEU A 32 -0.97 -6.73 3.48
N VAL A 33 0.08 -6.34 4.19
CA VAL A 33 0.49 -6.92 5.46
C VAL A 33 0.22 -5.95 6.59
N ARG A 34 -0.47 -6.42 7.63
CA ARG A 34 -0.64 -5.65 8.86
C ARG A 34 0.61 -5.80 9.73
N VAL A 35 1.45 -4.78 9.82
CA VAL A 35 2.78 -4.87 10.45
C VAL A 35 2.72 -5.31 11.91
N HIS A 36 1.70 -4.86 12.65
CA HIS A 36 1.53 -5.23 14.07
C HIS A 36 0.86 -6.59 14.29
N LYS A 37 0.27 -7.19 13.23
CA LYS A 37 -0.27 -8.55 13.25
C LYS A 37 0.04 -9.25 11.91
N PRO A 38 1.32 -9.56 11.61
CA PRO A 38 1.76 -9.98 10.27
C PRO A 38 1.09 -11.23 9.68
N LYS A 39 0.48 -12.07 10.53
CA LYS A 39 -0.34 -13.21 10.10
C LYS A 39 -1.66 -12.78 9.43
N GLN A 40 -2.16 -11.60 9.79
CA GLN A 40 -3.32 -10.95 9.18
C GLN A 40 -2.84 -10.21 7.93
N GLN A 41 -3.13 -10.81 6.78
CA GLN A 41 -2.74 -10.31 5.47
C GLN A 41 -3.98 -10.25 4.58
N GLY A 42 -3.97 -9.34 3.63
CA GLY A 42 -5.10 -9.05 2.76
C GLY A 42 -4.66 -8.70 1.36
N LEU A 43 -5.63 -8.20 0.59
CA LEU A 43 -5.45 -7.76 -0.78
C LEU A 43 -5.38 -6.25 -0.82
N MET A 44 -4.51 -5.72 -1.68
CA MET A 44 -4.55 -4.34 -2.08
C MET A 44 -4.71 -4.24 -3.58
N ARG A 45 -5.59 -3.34 -4.03
CA ARG A 45 -5.69 -2.97 -5.43
C ARG A 45 -5.29 -1.51 -5.61
N VAL A 46 -4.54 -1.22 -6.67
CA VAL A 46 -4.15 0.15 -7.01
C VAL A 46 -4.56 0.41 -8.46
N SER A 47 -5.19 1.55 -8.73
CA SER A 47 -5.59 1.96 -10.08
C SER A 47 -5.44 3.46 -10.30
N LEU A 48 -5.23 3.86 -11.55
CA LEU A 48 -5.35 5.26 -11.94
C LEU A 48 -6.82 5.62 -12.08
N ASN A 49 -7.29 6.58 -11.27
CA ASN A 49 -8.69 7.01 -11.31
C ASN A 49 -8.83 8.44 -10.80
N ASP A 50 -8.84 9.39 -11.75
CA ASP A 50 -8.98 10.82 -11.46
C ASP A 50 -10.33 11.21 -10.84
N SER A 51 -11.38 10.39 -11.02
CA SER A 51 -12.69 10.65 -10.41
C SER A 51 -12.73 10.29 -8.93
N MET A 52 -11.95 9.29 -8.51
CA MET A 52 -11.92 8.76 -7.14
C MET A 52 -10.69 9.21 -6.33
N LYS A 53 -9.72 9.90 -6.96
CA LYS A 53 -8.45 10.32 -6.33
C LYS A 53 -8.60 11.18 -5.06
N ASN A 54 -9.76 11.78 -4.84
CA ASN A 54 -10.05 12.60 -3.66
C ASN A 54 -11.11 11.99 -2.75
N HIS A 55 -11.43 10.69 -2.91
CA HIS A 55 -12.54 10.03 -2.21
C HIS A 55 -12.43 10.14 -0.67
N ASN A 56 -11.23 10.19 -0.10
CA ASN A 56 -10.98 10.47 1.32
C ASN A 56 -9.59 11.09 1.55
N GLY A 57 -9.04 11.79 0.57
CA GLY A 57 -7.66 12.27 0.58
C GLY A 57 -7.43 13.36 -0.47
N TYR A 58 -6.17 13.69 -0.70
CA TYR A 58 -5.77 14.64 -1.74
C TYR A 58 -4.84 13.95 -2.75
N GLY A 59 -5.33 13.75 -3.97
CA GLY A 59 -4.59 13.12 -5.07
C GLY A 59 -4.48 11.60 -5.00
N ILE A 60 -4.69 11.00 -3.82
CA ILE A 60 -4.80 9.55 -3.61
C ILE A 60 -6.07 9.27 -2.79
N GLY A 61 -7.00 8.50 -3.37
CA GLY A 61 -8.23 8.05 -2.74
C GLY A 61 -8.08 6.64 -2.18
N ILE A 62 -8.77 6.35 -1.08
CA ILE A 62 -8.74 5.04 -0.42
C ILE A 62 -10.17 4.59 -0.14
N GLU A 63 -10.50 3.38 -0.58
CA GLU A 63 -11.70 2.65 -0.17
C GLU A 63 -11.27 1.41 0.62
N ASP A 64 -11.47 1.49 1.93
CA ASP A 64 -11.06 0.45 2.86
C ASP A 64 -12.27 -0.41 3.25
N LYS A 65 -12.30 -1.63 2.69
CA LYS A 65 -13.29 -2.66 3.02
C LYS A 65 -12.74 -3.63 4.05
N TRP A 66 -11.59 -3.35 4.66
CA TRP A 66 -10.95 -4.25 5.62
C TRP A 66 -11.63 -4.15 6.99
N PRO A 67 -12.30 -5.21 7.46
CA PRO A 67 -12.70 -5.28 8.86
C PRO A 67 -11.44 -5.35 9.72
N TRP A 68 -10.99 -4.22 10.27
CA TRP A 68 -9.78 -4.07 11.11
C TRP A 68 -9.71 -5.00 12.34
N LYS A 69 -10.71 -5.88 12.53
CA LYS A 69 -10.80 -6.92 13.55
C LYS A 69 -10.54 -8.36 13.01
N ASN A 70 -10.58 -8.61 11.69
CA ASN A 70 -10.51 -9.96 11.10
C ASN A 70 -9.24 -10.22 10.27
N SER A 71 -9.05 -11.49 9.90
CA SER A 71 -7.81 -12.07 9.34
C SER A 71 -7.46 -11.66 7.91
N GLU A 72 -8.45 -11.25 7.11
CA GLU A 72 -8.30 -10.91 5.69
C GLU A 72 -9.23 -9.74 5.33
N GLY A 73 -8.78 -8.86 4.44
CA GLY A 73 -9.55 -7.73 3.96
C GLY A 73 -8.96 -7.16 2.69
N GLU A 74 -9.67 -6.20 2.11
CA GLU A 74 -9.35 -5.60 0.82
C GLU A 74 -9.31 -4.07 0.95
N VAL A 75 -8.29 -3.46 0.37
CA VAL A 75 -8.13 -2.01 0.28
C VAL A 75 -7.91 -1.62 -1.18
N ASP A 76 -8.76 -0.73 -1.69
CA ASP A 76 -8.63 -0.17 -3.02
C ASP A 76 -8.03 1.24 -2.94
N ILE A 77 -7.00 1.50 -3.75
CA ILE A 77 -6.28 2.77 -3.84
C ILE A 77 -6.47 3.35 -5.24
N PHE A 78 -6.81 4.64 -5.28
CA PHE A 78 -7.10 5.39 -6.51
C PHE A 78 -6.12 6.55 -6.64
N ILE A 79 -5.22 6.48 -7.60
CA ILE A 79 -4.17 7.49 -7.82
C ILE A 79 -4.63 8.45 -8.93
N GLY A 80 -4.48 9.75 -8.69
CA GLY A 80 -4.66 10.76 -9.74
C GLY A 80 -3.47 10.86 -10.68
N ASN A 81 -3.70 11.22 -11.94
CA ASN A 81 -2.64 11.27 -12.96
C ASN A 81 -1.43 12.12 -12.55
N HIS A 82 -1.65 13.25 -11.88
CA HIS A 82 -0.56 14.09 -11.38
C HIS A 82 0.36 13.36 -10.38
N PHE A 83 -0.22 12.56 -9.47
CA PHE A 83 0.55 11.81 -8.47
C PHE A 83 1.25 10.61 -9.12
N TYR A 84 0.64 10.02 -10.14
CA TYR A 84 1.27 9.00 -10.97
C TYR A 84 2.53 9.52 -11.68
N ASP A 85 2.45 10.69 -12.30
CA ASP A 85 3.60 11.34 -12.95
C ASP A 85 4.75 11.62 -11.96
N ILE A 86 4.41 12.07 -10.75
CA ILE A 86 5.40 12.28 -9.67
C ILE A 86 6.03 10.94 -9.27
N LEU A 87 5.23 9.89 -9.06
CA LEU A 87 5.74 8.56 -8.70
C LEU A 87 6.70 8.00 -9.76
N LEU A 88 6.39 8.19 -11.05
CA LEU A 88 7.27 7.80 -12.15
C LEU A 88 8.61 8.55 -12.14
N LYS A 89 8.57 9.85 -11.86
CA LYS A 89 9.73 10.75 -11.99
C LYS A 89 10.61 10.78 -10.75
N GLU A 90 9.99 10.84 -9.58
CA GLU A 90 10.66 11.07 -8.29
C GLU A 90 10.77 9.78 -7.47
N GLY A 91 10.06 8.72 -7.88
CA GLY A 91 10.10 7.42 -7.23
C GLY A 91 9.32 7.34 -5.92
N ILE A 92 8.78 8.46 -5.44
CA ILE A 92 7.99 8.50 -4.21
C ILE A 92 6.88 9.55 -4.32
N VAL A 93 5.71 9.22 -3.78
CA VAL A 93 4.68 10.22 -3.53
C VAL A 93 3.88 9.84 -2.29
N GLY A 94 3.40 10.84 -1.55
CA GLY A 94 2.58 10.58 -0.39
C GLY A 94 1.62 11.71 -0.04
N THR A 95 0.55 11.36 0.66
CA THR A 95 -0.48 12.30 1.09
C THR A 95 -1.09 11.86 2.41
N ARG A 96 -1.81 12.79 3.04
CA ARG A 96 -2.67 12.47 4.19
C ARG A 96 -4.07 12.14 3.69
N TYR A 97 -4.71 11.22 4.39
CA TYR A 97 -6.07 10.80 4.10
C TYR A 97 -6.86 10.58 5.40
N GLY A 98 -8.18 10.68 5.29
CA GLY A 98 -9.12 10.55 6.40
C GLY A 98 -9.05 11.69 7.44
N HIS A 99 -10.05 11.72 8.33
CA HIS A 99 -10.14 12.75 9.37
C HIS A 99 -9.11 12.63 10.49
N MET A 100 -8.47 11.47 10.63
CA MET A 100 -7.44 11.23 11.66
C MET A 100 -6.03 11.61 11.21
N GLY A 101 -5.86 12.02 9.94
CA GLY A 101 -4.56 12.44 9.42
C GLY A 101 -3.58 11.30 9.15
N SER A 102 -4.09 10.07 8.98
CA SER A 102 -3.32 8.91 8.50
C SER A 102 -2.66 9.21 7.17
N LYS A 103 -1.57 8.52 6.86
CA LYS A 103 -0.75 8.77 5.67
C LYS A 103 -0.76 7.59 4.72
N ILE A 104 -0.60 7.89 3.45
CA ILE A 104 -0.30 6.90 2.42
C ILE A 104 0.93 7.34 1.66
N HIS A 105 1.87 6.42 1.48
CA HIS A 105 3.05 6.62 0.64
C HIS A 105 3.11 5.51 -0.41
N LEU A 106 3.47 5.91 -1.62
CA LEU A 106 3.69 5.06 -2.78
C LEU A 106 5.16 5.17 -3.16
N TYR A 107 5.80 4.02 -3.37
CA TYR A 107 7.23 3.94 -3.63
C TYR A 107 7.53 3.10 -4.86
N ASN A 108 8.38 3.63 -5.73
CA ASN A 108 9.06 2.88 -6.77
C ASN A 108 10.29 2.21 -6.15
N ARG A 109 10.33 0.87 -6.20
CA ARG A 109 11.44 0.09 -5.63
C ARG A 109 12.81 0.48 -6.17
N SER A 110 12.89 0.99 -7.41
CA SER A 110 14.16 1.44 -8.00
C SER A 110 14.76 2.68 -7.33
N PHE A 111 14.03 3.35 -6.44
CA PHE A 111 14.43 4.60 -5.80
C PHE A 111 14.49 4.51 -4.26
N LEU A 112 14.37 3.31 -3.70
CA LEU A 112 14.35 3.14 -2.24
C LEU A 112 15.69 3.51 -1.60
N SER A 113 15.59 4.12 -0.43
CA SER A 113 16.68 4.15 0.53
C SER A 113 16.87 2.78 1.18
N PHE A 114 18.01 2.62 1.86
CA PHE A 114 18.33 1.40 2.60
C PHE A 114 17.23 0.98 3.60
N MET A 115 16.62 1.94 4.30
CA MET A 115 15.59 1.65 5.29
C MET A 115 14.30 1.13 4.66
N GLU A 116 13.95 1.66 3.48
CA GLU A 116 12.76 1.22 2.75
C GLU A 116 12.97 -0.15 2.12
N GLU A 117 14.17 -0.44 1.60
CA GLU A 117 14.47 -1.78 1.08
C GLU A 117 14.39 -2.83 2.20
N MET A 118 14.96 -2.53 3.39
CA MET A 118 14.83 -3.41 4.56
C MET A 118 13.37 -3.65 4.95
N ASN A 119 12.51 -2.63 4.83
CA ASN A 119 11.08 -2.81 5.07
C ASN A 119 10.47 -3.78 4.05
N VAL A 120 10.81 -3.65 2.76
CA VAL A 120 10.30 -4.57 1.73
C VAL A 120 10.74 -6.00 2.00
N GLU A 121 12.03 -6.24 2.28
CA GLU A 121 12.56 -7.57 2.62
C GLU A 121 11.81 -8.18 3.82
N HIS A 122 11.51 -7.36 4.83
CA HIS A 122 10.78 -7.82 6.01
C HIS A 122 9.32 -8.18 5.70
N LEU A 123 8.67 -7.42 4.82
CA LEU A 123 7.31 -7.70 4.36
C LEU A 123 7.28 -8.98 3.49
N GLU A 124 8.24 -9.15 2.60
CA GLU A 124 8.39 -10.37 1.79
C GLU A 124 8.56 -11.59 2.69
N PHE A 125 9.43 -11.50 3.72
CA PHE A 125 9.57 -12.56 4.72
C PHE A 125 8.24 -12.91 5.43
N TYR A 126 7.43 -11.91 5.79
CA TYR A 126 6.12 -12.14 6.40
C TYR A 126 5.14 -12.82 5.45
N VAL A 127 5.14 -12.45 4.18
CA VAL A 127 4.29 -13.09 3.16
C VAL A 127 4.69 -14.56 2.98
N GLU A 128 5.99 -14.82 2.81
CA GLU A 128 6.52 -16.18 2.61
C GLU A 128 6.31 -17.11 3.82
N ASN A 129 6.34 -16.55 5.04
CA ASN A 129 6.26 -17.33 6.28
C ASN A 129 4.91 -17.22 6.99
N ARG A 130 3.86 -16.70 6.32
CA ARG A 130 2.54 -16.41 6.91
C ARG A 130 2.04 -17.46 7.90
N ASP A 131 2.06 -18.73 7.52
CA ASP A 131 1.51 -19.83 8.32
C ASP A 131 2.32 -20.13 9.59
N ARG A 132 3.62 -19.82 9.57
CA ARG A 132 4.56 -20.00 10.69
C ARG A 132 4.54 -18.82 11.66
N LEU A 133 3.95 -17.69 11.27
CA LEU A 133 3.84 -16.53 12.15
C LEU A 133 2.92 -16.87 13.33
N HIS A 134 3.35 -16.47 14.53
CA HIS A 134 2.52 -16.60 15.71
C HIS A 134 1.30 -15.68 15.57
N SER A 135 0.13 -16.22 15.83
CA SER A 135 -1.03 -15.37 16.10
C SER A 135 -0.71 -14.66 17.42
N SER A 136 -0.40 -13.37 17.36
CA SER A 136 -0.33 -12.56 18.59
C SER A 136 -1.68 -12.74 19.30
N LEU A 137 -1.66 -13.38 20.47
CA LEU A 137 -2.84 -13.50 21.33
C LEU A 137 -3.37 -12.08 21.54
N GLY A 138 -4.59 -11.85 21.08
CA GLY A 138 -5.26 -10.54 21.12
C GLY A 138 -5.69 -10.17 22.53
#